data_AF-A0A975J941-F1
#
_entry.id   AF-A0A975J941-F1
#
_cell.length_a   1.000
_cell.length_b   1.000
_cell.length_c   1.000
_cell.angle_alpha   90.00
_cell.angle_beta   90.00
_cell.angle_gamma   90.00
#
_symmetry.space_group_name_H-M   'P 1'
#
loop_
_entity.id
_entity.type
_entity.pdbx_description
1 polymer ?
#
loop_
_entity_poly.entity_id
_entity_poly.type
_entity_poly.pdbx_seq_one_letter_code
_entity_poly.pdbx_strand_id
1 'polypeptide(L)' 'MKEPLEGEIVEEYMLGNTKIKINNACYKNKTQAEIDAIIKRIEDIAVEGLMRKYAKEENRAN' A
#
# COMPACT_ATOMS: atom_id res chain seq x y z
N MET A 1 9.44 21.09 2.93
CA MET A 1 9.27 19.97 1.97
C MET A 1 10.06 18.80 2.51
N LYS A 2 9.50 17.58 2.55
CA LYS A 2 10.30 16.38 2.88
C LYS A 2 11.15 16.04 1.66
N GLU A 3 12.44 15.82 1.87
CA GLU A 3 13.33 15.32 0.82
C GLU A 3 12.80 13.98 0.29
N PRO A 4 12.90 13.70 -1.02
CA PRO A 4 12.50 12.41 -1.57
C PRO A 4 13.40 11.33 -0.96
N LEU A 5 12.77 10.28 -0.41
CA LEU A 5 13.47 9.12 0.13
C LEU A 5 14.41 8.55 -0.95
N GLU A 6 15.67 8.32 -0.60
CA GLU A 6 16.66 7.73 -1.51
C GLU A 6 16.30 6.28 -1.82
N GLY A 7 15.86 6.02 -3.04
CA GLY A 7 15.65 4.66 -3.54
C GLY A 7 15.80 4.56 -5.04
N GLU A 8 15.73 3.35 -5.56
CA GLU A 8 15.88 3.08 -6.98
C GLU A 8 14.55 3.29 -7.70
N ILE A 9 14.62 3.89 -8.88
CA ILE A 9 13.49 3.95 -9.79
C ILE A 9 13.29 2.54 -10.32
N VAL A 10 12.17 1.92 -9.95
CA VAL A 10 11.81 0.58 -10.42
C VAL A 10 10.98 0.64 -11.69
N GLU A 11 10.28 1.76 -11.92
CA GLU A 11 9.48 1.93 -13.12
C GLU A 11 9.25 3.40 -13.48
N GLU A 12 9.15 3.68 -14.79
CA GLU A 12 8.81 4.99 -15.33
C GLU A 12 7.63 4.87 -16.28
N TYR A 13 6.65 5.76 -16.12
CA TYR A 13 5.46 5.82 -16.98
C TYR A 13 5.22 7.22 -17.51
N MET A 14 4.58 7.29 -18.68
CA MET A 14 4.05 8.53 -19.24
C MET A 14 2.53 8.50 -19.18
N LEU A 15 1.94 9.46 -18.47
CA LEU A 15 0.49 9.72 -18.48
C LEU A 15 0.25 11.02 -19.25
N GLY A 16 0.00 10.89 -20.56
CA GLY A 16 0.02 12.02 -21.49
C GLY A 16 1.40 12.68 -21.51
N ASN A 17 1.45 13.94 -21.10
CA ASN A 17 2.64 14.77 -20.97
C ASN A 17 3.23 14.77 -19.54
N THR A 18 2.67 13.98 -18.62
CA THR A 18 3.19 13.82 -17.26
C THR A 18 4.10 12.60 -17.16
N LYS A 19 5.32 12.77 -16.64
CA LYS A 19 6.23 11.67 -16.30
C LYS A 19 6.03 11.25 -14.84
N ILE A 20 5.72 9.97 -14.62
CA ILE A 20 5.59 9.36 -13.29
C ILE A 20 6.78 8.42 -13.10
N LYS A 21 7.44 8.51 -11.94
CA LYS A 21 8.52 7.61 -11.54
C LYS A 21 8.11 6.88 -10.27
N ILE A 22 8.14 5.55 -10.30
CA ILE A 22 7.89 4.73 -9.11
C ILE A 22 9.22 4.36 -8.48
N ASN A 23 9.36 4.64 -7.18
CA ASN A 23 10.58 4.44 -6.43
C ASN A 23 10.36 3.43 -5.30
N ASN A 24 11.30 2.51 -5.10
CA ASN A 24 11.27 1.49 -4.05
C ASN A 24 11.85 1.95 -2.70
N ALA A 25 12.10 3.24 -2.48
CA ALA A 25 12.79 3.75 -1.29
C ALA A 25 12.12 3.35 0.03
N CYS A 26 10.81 3.18 0.04
CA CYS A 26 10.06 2.70 1.21
C CYS A 26 10.32 1.23 1.56
N TYR A 27 10.92 0.46 0.64
CA TYR A 27 11.24 -0.96 0.77
C TYR A 27 12.75 -1.26 0.64
N LYS A 28 13.59 -0.32 0.17
CA LYS A 28 15.02 -0.52 -0.12
C LYS A 28 15.83 -1.11 1.05
N ASN A 29 15.50 -0.74 2.28
CA ASN A 29 16.18 -1.23 3.48
C ASN A 29 15.40 -2.33 4.22
N LYS A 30 14.44 -2.97 3.55
CA LYS A 30 13.64 -4.05 4.13
C LYS A 30 14.06 -5.38 3.54
N THR A 31 14.26 -6.34 4.42
CA THR A 31 14.36 -7.75 4.04
C THR A 31 13.03 -8.24 3.48
N GLN A 32 13.06 -9.33 2.70
CA GLN A 32 11.82 -9.94 2.19
C GLN A 32 10.86 -10.30 3.32
N ALA A 33 11.37 -10.80 4.45
CA ALA A 33 10.56 -11.12 5.62
C ALA A 33 9.84 -9.90 6.22
N GLU A 34 10.48 -8.73 6.24
CA GLU A 34 9.85 -7.48 6.70
C GLU A 34 8.80 -6.98 5.70
N ILE A 35 9.04 -7.15 4.40
CA ILE A 35 8.07 -6.84 3.35
C ILE A 35 6.83 -7.73 3.50
N ASP A 36 7.03 -9.04 3.66
CA ASP A 36 5.95 -10.02 3.83
C ASP A 36 5.13 -9.73 5.09
N ALA A 37 5.79 -9.35 6.19
CA ALA A 37 5.11 -8.96 7.43
C ALA A 37 4.25 -7.70 7.25
N ILE A 38 4.71 -6.73 6.46
CA ILE A 38 3.94 -5.52 6.13
C ILE A 38 2.71 -5.88 5.28
N ILE A 39 2.89 -6.71 4.25
CA ILE A 39 1.79 -7.18 3.40
C ILE A 39 0.75 -7.90 4.25
N LYS A 40 1.18 -8.82 5.11
CA LYS A 40 0.28 -9.56 6.00
C LYS A 40 -0.55 -8.64 6.88
N ARG A 41 0.07 -7.60 7.45
CA ARG A 41 -0.63 -6.61 8.28
C ARG A 41 -1.66 -5.80 7.49
N ILE A 42 -1.36 -5.46 6.23
CA ILE A 42 -2.31 -4.76 5.35
C ILE A 42 -3.52 -5.65 5.06
N GLU A 43 -3.30 -6.93 4.77
CA GLU A 43 -4.38 -7.91 4.55
C GLU A 43 -5.30 -8.02 5.77
N ASP A 44 -4.73 -8.16 6.96
CA ASP A 44 -5.51 -8.29 8.19
C ASP A 44 -6.38 -7.05 8.43
N ILE A 45 -5.83 -5.84 8.23
CA ILE A 45 -6.59 -4.58 8.33
C ILE A 45 -7.74 -4.52 7.31
N ALA A 46 -7.48 -4.98 6.07
CA ALA A 46 -8.49 -4.99 5.02
C ALA A 46 -9.64 -5.97 5.35
N VAL A 47 -9.30 -7.18 5.82
CA VAL A 47 -10.29 -8.18 6.24
C VAL A 47 -11.14 -7.65 7.39
N GLU A 48 -10.51 -7.08 8.43
CA GLU A 48 -11.26 -6.47 9.52
C GLU A 48 -12.18 -5.33 9.05
N GLY A 49 -11.70 -4.48 8.15
CA GLY A 49 -12.49 -3.40 7.57
C GLY A 49 -13.71 -3.92 6.82
N LEU A 50 -13.53 -5.00 6.06
CA LEU A 50 -14.59 -5.66 5.33
C LEU A 50 -15.63 -6.29 6.27
N MET A 51 -15.18 -7.01 7.30
CA MET A 51 -16.07 -7.60 8.31
C MET A 51 -16.89 -6.55 9.05
N ARG A 52 -16.26 -5.42 9.43
CA ARG A 52 -16.97 -4.29 10.03
C ARG A 52 -18.03 -3.70 9.11
N LYS A 53 -17.81 -3.71 7.79
CA LYS A 53 -18.78 -3.23 6.82
C LYS A 53 -20.00 -4.17 6.76
N TYR A 54 -19.77 -5.48 6.63
CA TYR A 54 -20.85 -6.48 6.61
C TYR A 54 -21.68 -6.47 7.89
N ALA A 55 -21.03 -6.42 9.06
CA ALA A 55 -21.74 -6.35 10.34
C ALA A 55 -22.62 -5.09 10.47
N LYS A 56 -22.23 -3.96 9.85
CA LYS A 56 -23.05 -2.75 9.83
C LYS A 56 -24.21 -2.83 8.85
N GLU A 57 -24.06 -3.55 7.75
CA GLU A 57 -25.13 -3.76 6.76
C GLU A 57 -26.19 -4.72 7.31
N GLU A 58 -25.80 -5.80 7.98
CA GLU A 58 -26.71 -6.75 8.62
C GLU A 58 -27.55 -6.09 9.73
N ASN A 59 -26.94 -5.26 10.57
CA ASN A 59 -27.65 -4.48 11.59
C ASN A 59 -28.57 -3.38 11.03
N ARG A 60 -28.44 -3.01 9.76
CA ARG A 60 -29.35 -2.07 9.09
C ARG A 60 -30.52 -2.76 8.40
N ALA A 61 -30.41 -4.08 8.17
CA ALA A 61 -31.42 -4.88 7.50
C ALA A 61 -32.42 -5.53 8.47
N ASN A 62 -32.12 -5.53 9.78
CA ASN A 62 -32.99 -5.95 10.87
C ASN A 62 -33.63 -4.74 11.57
#